data_AF-A0A2A3DMQ9-F1
#
_entry.id   AF-A0A2A3DMQ9-F1
#
_cell.length_a   1.000
_cell.length_b   1.000
_cell.length_c   1.000
_cell.angle_alpha   90.00
_cell.angle_beta   90.00
_cell.angle_gamma   90.00
#
_symmetry.space_group_name_H-M   'P 1'
#
loop_
_entity.id
_entity.type
_entity.pdbx_description
1 polymer ?
#
loop_
_entity_poly.entity_id
_entity_poly.type
_entity_poly.pdbx_seq_one_letter_code
_entity_poly.pdbx_strand_id
1 'polypeptide(L)'
;MIRLGVALGLGLAAAALALTNVLLYETPVDISPTAPSAQRNMREAPAGAPGLPAAADSTGFAETFARPLFTPTRRKFVAVAERAPAPAQVASDSTPPAQPVASAPPLQAPALLGISINGASARALLKSAGAETANWYGNGETIDGWTVANVEKDAATLEQGGKSARILLYPPAPTATGGGDGL
;
A
#
# COMPACT_ATOMS: atom_id res chain seq x y z
N MET A 1 -57.47 19.37 16.27
CA MET A 1 -56.50 20.28 16.94
C MET A 1 -55.10 19.67 17.05
N ILE A 2 -54.95 18.40 17.45
CA ILE A 2 -53.63 17.74 17.63
C ILE A 2 -52.77 17.70 16.34
N ARG A 3 -53.36 17.39 15.17
CA ARG A 3 -52.62 17.32 13.90
C ARG A 3 -52.07 18.65 13.40
N LEU A 4 -52.75 19.76 13.73
CA LEU A 4 -52.30 21.10 13.38
C LEU A 4 -51.10 21.53 14.25
N GLY A 5 -51.13 21.18 15.54
CA GLY A 5 -50.00 21.41 16.45
C GLY A 5 -48.75 20.63 16.05
N VAL A 6 -48.90 19.37 15.62
CA VAL A 6 -47.77 18.55 15.13
C VAL A 6 -47.18 19.12 13.84
N ALA A 7 -48.02 19.53 12.87
CA ALA A 7 -47.54 20.13 11.63
C ALA A 7 -46.80 21.46 11.88
N LEU A 8 -47.31 22.30 12.78
CA LEU A 8 -46.65 23.55 13.16
C LEU A 8 -45.31 23.31 13.87
N GLY A 9 -45.27 22.31 14.76
CA GLY A 9 -44.05 21.90 15.46
C GLY A 9 -42.97 21.38 14.51
N LEU A 10 -43.34 20.55 13.53
CA LEU A 10 -42.41 20.05 12.52
C LEU A 10 -41.88 21.18 11.63
N GLY A 11 -42.75 22.12 11.23
CA GLY A 11 -42.36 23.28 10.45
C GLY A 11 -41.34 24.17 11.18
N LEU A 12 -41.57 24.43 12.48
CA LEU A 12 -40.64 25.18 13.31
C LEU A 12 -39.29 24.47 13.48
N ALA A 13 -39.30 23.16 13.70
CA ALA A 13 -38.08 22.37 13.82
C ALA A 13 -37.27 22.40 12.50
N ALA A 14 -37.94 22.20 11.36
CA ALA A 14 -37.28 22.26 10.04
C ALA A 14 -36.68 23.64 9.75
N ALA A 15 -37.42 24.72 10.08
CA ALA A 15 -36.93 26.09 9.92
C ALA A 15 -35.71 26.37 10.82
N ALA A 16 -35.73 25.88 12.07
CA ALA A 16 -34.60 26.03 12.99
C ALA A 16 -33.35 25.27 12.50
N LEU A 17 -33.52 24.05 11.97
CA LEU A 17 -32.41 23.28 11.38
C LEU A 17 -31.84 23.97 10.14
N ALA A 18 -32.70 24.48 9.25
CA ALA A 18 -32.28 25.20 8.05
C ALA A 18 -31.50 26.47 8.42
N LEU A 19 -32.00 27.25 9.38
CA LEU A 19 -31.32 28.45 9.87
C LEU A 19 -29.95 28.11 10.49
N THR A 20 -29.88 27.06 11.30
CA THR A 20 -28.64 26.60 11.91
C THR A 20 -27.62 26.20 10.83
N ASN A 21 -28.05 25.49 9.79
CA ASN A 21 -27.17 25.08 8.70
C ASN A 21 -26.62 26.28 7.91
N VAL A 22 -27.45 27.31 7.65
CA VAL A 22 -27.01 28.56 7.01
C VAL A 22 -26.00 29.29 7.88
N LEU A 23 -26.24 29.40 9.18
CA LEU A 23 -25.30 30.03 10.11
C LEU A 23 -23.96 29.29 10.15
N LEU A 24 -23.96 27.95 10.14
CA LEU A 24 -22.73 27.15 10.09
C LEU A 24 -21.97 27.33 8.77
N TYR A 25 -22.68 27.53 7.65
CA TYR A 25 -22.04 27.74 6.35
C TYR A 25 -21.30 29.08 6.28
N GLU A 26 -21.86 30.12 6.88
CA GLU A 26 -21.29 31.47 6.90
C GLU A 26 -20.21 31.65 8.00
N THR A 27 -20.14 30.76 8.99
CA THR A 27 -19.09 30.83 10.01
C THR A 27 -17.76 30.32 9.45
N PRO A 28 -16.70 31.15 9.40
CA PRO A 28 -15.38 30.69 8.97
C PRO A 28 -14.85 29.66 9.96
N VAL A 29 -14.41 28.51 9.46
CA VAL A 29 -13.77 27.48 10.28
C VAL A 29 -12.41 28.01 10.73
N ASP A 30 -12.18 28.06 12.04
CA ASP A 30 -10.86 28.38 12.58
C ASP A 30 -9.90 27.22 12.27
N ILE A 31 -8.96 27.51 11.36
CA ILE A 31 -7.89 26.60 10.94
C ILE A 31 -6.55 26.97 11.58
N SER A 32 -6.55 27.84 12.59
CA SER A 32 -5.34 28.20 13.32
C SER A 32 -4.70 26.92 13.88
N PRO A 33 -3.35 26.79 13.80
CA PRO A 33 -2.67 25.63 14.36
C PRO A 33 -3.02 25.48 15.83
N THR A 34 -3.75 24.42 16.17
CA THR A 34 -3.96 24.08 17.57
C THR A 34 -2.62 23.63 18.14
N ALA A 35 -2.25 24.16 19.31
CA ALA A 35 -1.11 23.62 20.04
C ALA A 35 -1.32 22.10 20.18
N PRO A 36 -0.28 21.28 19.98
CA PRO A 36 -0.40 19.84 20.16
C PRO A 36 -1.05 19.60 21.51
N SER A 37 -2.19 18.91 21.53
CA SER A 37 -2.83 18.57 22.79
C SER A 37 -1.79 17.82 23.63
N ALA A 38 -1.46 18.35 24.81
CA ALA A 38 -0.60 17.67 25.79
C ALA A 38 -1.17 16.27 26.16
N GLN A 39 -2.41 16.00 25.77
CA GLN A 39 -3.13 14.74 25.92
C GLN A 39 -2.89 13.72 24.81
N ARG A 40 -2.10 14.04 23.76
CA ARG A 40 -1.40 12.98 23.05
C ARG A 40 -0.37 12.46 24.06
N ASN A 41 -0.79 11.51 24.90
CA ASN A 41 0.12 10.64 25.63
C ASN A 41 1.06 10.10 24.57
N MET A 42 2.20 10.76 24.43
CA MET A 42 3.31 10.32 23.65
C MET A 42 3.64 9.00 24.33
N ARG A 43 3.19 7.90 23.74
CA ARG A 43 3.70 6.60 24.13
C ARG A 43 5.19 6.76 23.93
N GLU A 44 5.92 6.86 25.05
CA GLU A 44 7.36 6.90 25.10
C GLU A 44 7.83 5.92 24.03
N ALA A 45 8.49 6.44 22.98
CA ALA A 45 9.03 5.58 21.96
C ALA A 45 9.91 4.57 22.70
N PRO A 46 9.72 3.25 22.51
CA PRO A 46 10.50 2.26 23.25
C PRO A 46 11.98 2.61 23.09
N ALA A 47 12.65 2.88 24.21
CA ALA A 47 14.09 3.11 24.26
C ALA A 47 14.76 1.87 23.68
N GLY A 48 15.15 1.94 22.41
CA GLY A 48 15.54 0.77 21.63
C GLY A 48 15.10 0.77 20.17
N ALA A 49 14.32 1.75 19.70
CA ALA A 49 14.19 1.97 18.26
C ALA A 49 15.58 2.34 17.69
N PRO A 50 16.13 1.60 16.71
CA PRO A 50 17.41 1.93 16.10
C PRO A 50 17.36 3.31 15.46
N GLY A 51 18.04 4.25 16.12
CA GLY A 51 18.60 5.52 15.67
C GLY A 51 18.04 6.19 14.43
N LEU A 52 17.19 7.21 14.63
CA LEU A 52 17.37 8.44 13.87
C LEU A 52 18.41 9.28 14.63
N PRO A 53 19.51 9.70 13.99
CA PRO A 53 20.51 10.52 14.66
C PRO A 53 19.87 11.83 15.12
N ALA A 54 20.12 12.23 16.37
CA ALA A 54 19.55 13.44 16.99
C ALA A 54 19.91 14.73 16.22
N ALA A 55 20.96 14.68 15.40
CA ALA A 55 21.27 15.66 14.38
C ALA A 55 21.53 14.90 13.07
N ALA A 56 20.75 15.19 12.04
CA ALA A 56 21.09 14.75 10.70
C ALA A 56 22.40 15.43 10.30
N ASP A 57 23.46 14.65 10.11
CA ASP A 57 24.74 15.16 9.63
C ASP A 57 24.54 15.73 8.22
N SER A 58 24.41 17.04 8.13
CA SER A 58 24.00 17.73 6.90
C SER A 58 25.13 17.86 5.87
N THR A 59 26.35 17.46 6.26
CA THR A 59 27.57 17.56 5.46
C THR A 59 27.54 16.67 4.21
N GLY A 60 26.73 15.60 4.21
CA GLY A 60 26.56 14.69 3.07
C GLY A 60 25.54 15.12 2.01
N PHE A 61 24.81 16.22 2.20
CA PHE A 61 23.71 16.63 1.31
C PHE A 61 24.03 17.85 0.43
N ALA A 62 25.31 18.16 0.21
CA ALA A 62 25.72 19.26 -0.67
C ALA A 62 25.07 19.19 -2.07
N GLU A 63 24.93 17.98 -2.61
CA GLU A 63 24.25 17.73 -3.90
C GLU A 63 22.76 18.14 -3.92
N THR A 64 22.06 18.03 -2.78
CA THR A 64 20.65 18.45 -2.65
C THR A 64 20.51 19.96 -2.76
N PHE A 65 21.47 20.72 -2.24
CA PHE A 65 21.51 22.18 -2.37
C PHE A 65 22.01 22.63 -3.75
N ALA A 66 22.90 21.86 -4.38
CA ALA A 66 23.38 22.13 -5.73
C ALA A 66 22.31 21.93 -6.81
N ARG A 67 21.30 21.08 -6.54
CA ARG A 67 20.22 20.76 -7.49
C ARG A 67 18.85 20.81 -6.81
N PRO A 68 18.32 22.01 -6.52
CA PRO A 68 17.05 22.13 -5.82
C PRO A 68 15.92 21.52 -6.66
N LEU A 69 15.13 20.65 -6.02
CA LEU A 69 14.07 19.87 -6.66
C LEU A 69 12.99 20.75 -7.33
N PHE A 70 12.87 22.00 -6.89
CA PHE A 70 11.85 22.97 -7.31
C PHE A 70 12.44 24.16 -8.10
N THR A 71 13.48 23.93 -8.89
CA THR A 71 13.95 24.96 -9.84
C THR A 71 13.14 24.94 -11.14
N PRO A 72 12.82 26.11 -11.73
CA PRO A 72 12.11 26.20 -13.01
C PRO A 72 12.94 25.63 -14.17
N THR A 73 14.24 25.43 -14.00
CA THR A 73 15.15 24.80 -14.97
C THR A 73 15.27 23.27 -14.82
N ARG A 74 14.44 22.63 -13.97
CA ARG A 74 14.42 21.16 -13.84
C ARG A 74 14.10 20.51 -15.19
N ARG A 75 15.08 19.81 -15.76
CA ARG A 75 14.89 18.99 -16.98
C ARG A 75 14.11 17.73 -16.62
N LYS A 76 13.20 17.30 -17.51
CA LYS A 76 12.49 16.02 -17.35
C LYS A 76 13.53 14.90 -17.27
N PHE A 77 13.36 14.00 -16.31
CA PHE A 77 14.13 12.76 -16.27
C PHE A 77 13.88 11.98 -17.55
N VAL A 78 14.95 11.62 -18.26
CA VAL A 78 14.90 10.67 -19.37
C VAL A 78 15.50 9.39 -18.82
N ALA A 79 14.67 8.36 -18.68
CA ALA A 79 15.16 7.04 -18.29
C ALA A 79 16.20 6.61 -19.33
N VAL A 80 17.41 6.29 -18.85
CA VAL A 80 18.36 5.53 -19.68
C VAL A 80 17.66 4.22 -19.98
N ALA A 81 17.43 3.93 -21.26
CA ALA A 81 16.84 2.66 -21.67
C ALA A 81 17.65 1.54 -21.00
N GLU A 82 16.99 0.80 -20.13
CA GLU A 82 17.59 -0.31 -19.41
C GLU A 82 18.13 -1.27 -20.47
N ARG A 83 19.46 -1.40 -20.51
CA ARG A 83 20.11 -2.33 -21.42
C ARG A 83 19.57 -3.71 -21.04
N ALA A 84 18.77 -4.30 -21.93
CA ALA A 84 18.25 -5.64 -21.75
C ALA A 84 19.40 -6.54 -21.28
N PRO A 85 19.29 -7.21 -20.12
CA PRO A 85 20.32 -8.13 -19.68
C PRO A 85 20.48 -9.19 -20.77
N ALA A 86 21.71 -9.37 -21.24
CA ALA A 86 22.04 -10.43 -22.17
C ALA A 86 21.58 -11.76 -21.55
N PRO A 87 20.94 -12.67 -22.32
CA PRO A 87 20.51 -13.96 -21.78
C PRO A 87 21.73 -14.69 -21.23
N ALA A 88 21.79 -14.83 -19.90
CA ALA A 88 22.76 -15.65 -19.23
C ALA A 88 22.54 -17.10 -19.67
N GLN A 89 23.55 -17.71 -20.29
CA GLN A 89 23.54 -19.13 -20.56
C GLN A 89 23.57 -19.86 -19.22
N VAL A 90 22.45 -20.51 -18.91
CA VAL A 90 22.28 -21.28 -17.68
C VAL A 90 23.10 -22.56 -17.82
N ALA A 91 24.28 -22.59 -17.21
CA ALA A 91 24.98 -23.84 -16.97
C ALA A 91 24.11 -24.68 -16.04
N SER A 92 23.72 -25.86 -16.52
CA SER A 92 22.92 -26.81 -15.75
C SER A 92 23.83 -27.51 -14.74
N ASP A 93 23.78 -27.06 -13.48
CA ASP A 93 24.36 -27.78 -12.37
C ASP A 93 23.29 -28.36 -11.44
N SER A 94 23.28 -29.69 -11.46
CA SER A 94 22.76 -30.71 -10.54
C SER A 94 21.90 -30.31 -9.32
N THR A 95 20.66 -30.80 -9.39
CA THR A 95 19.59 -30.94 -8.39
C THR A 95 19.99 -31.49 -7.00
N PRO A 96 19.50 -30.87 -5.91
CA PRO A 96 19.19 -31.55 -4.64
C PRO A 96 17.71 -31.97 -4.57
N PRO A 97 17.37 -33.04 -3.82
CA PRO A 97 16.15 -33.82 -4.01
C PRO A 97 14.83 -33.15 -3.61
N ALA A 98 13.77 -33.67 -4.22
CA ALA A 98 12.39 -33.17 -4.28
C ALA A 98 11.63 -33.09 -2.95
N GLN A 99 10.83 -32.03 -2.80
CA GLN A 99 9.59 -32.06 -2.03
C GLN A 99 8.41 -32.34 -2.98
N PRO A 100 7.53 -33.33 -2.69
CA PRO A 100 6.37 -33.68 -3.53
C PRO A 100 5.19 -32.75 -3.15
N VAL A 101 4.32 -32.22 -4.02
CA VAL A 101 3.41 -32.73 -5.07
C VAL A 101 2.74 -31.47 -5.72
N ALA A 102 2.06 -31.41 -6.87
CA ALA A 102 1.75 -32.30 -7.99
C ALA A 102 1.25 -31.44 -9.18
N SER A 103 1.64 -31.92 -10.37
CA SER A 103 1.24 -31.55 -11.73
C SER A 103 -0.20 -31.04 -11.94
N ALA A 104 -0.29 -29.92 -12.65
CA ALA A 104 -1.14 -29.62 -13.82
C ALA A 104 -0.63 -28.27 -14.34
N PRO A 105 -0.62 -27.96 -15.65
CA PRO A 105 -0.25 -26.62 -16.10
C PRO A 105 -1.19 -25.64 -15.41
N PRO A 106 -0.72 -24.76 -14.52
CA PRO A 106 -1.62 -23.84 -13.86
C PRO A 106 -2.24 -22.96 -14.94
N LEU A 107 -3.57 -22.78 -14.91
CA LEU A 107 -4.09 -21.50 -15.40
C LEU A 107 -3.22 -20.43 -14.75
N GLN A 108 -2.57 -19.60 -15.56
CA GLN A 108 -1.59 -18.62 -15.08
C GLN A 108 -2.18 -17.91 -13.86
N ALA A 109 -1.54 -18.10 -12.70
CA ALA A 109 -2.05 -17.55 -11.46
C ALA A 109 -2.12 -16.02 -11.60
N PRO A 110 -3.18 -15.37 -11.09
CA PRO A 110 -3.31 -13.92 -11.14
C PRO A 110 -2.09 -13.22 -10.53
N ALA A 111 -1.63 -12.15 -11.17
CA ALA A 111 -0.51 -11.37 -10.65
C ALA A 111 -0.97 -10.55 -9.44
N LEU A 112 -0.23 -10.67 -8.34
CA LEU A 112 -0.42 -9.86 -7.14
C LEU A 112 0.31 -8.52 -7.31
N LEU A 113 -0.43 -7.42 -7.28
CA LEU A 113 0.10 -6.08 -7.52
C LEU A 113 0.11 -5.20 -6.27
N GLY A 114 -0.66 -5.56 -5.23
CA GLY A 114 -0.77 -4.75 -4.03
C GLY A 114 -1.52 -5.46 -2.92
N ILE A 115 -1.30 -5.00 -1.70
CA ILE A 115 -1.94 -5.49 -0.48
C ILE A 115 -2.43 -4.27 0.30
N SER A 116 -3.66 -4.33 0.81
CA SER A 116 -4.24 -3.32 1.70
C SER A 116 -4.76 -4.01 2.96
N ILE A 117 -4.25 -3.61 4.12
CA ILE A 117 -4.65 -4.14 5.43
C ILE A 117 -5.14 -2.96 6.27
N ASN A 118 -6.43 -2.95 6.58
CA ASN A 118 -7.09 -1.95 7.42
C ASN A 118 -7.75 -2.65 8.62
N GLY A 119 -7.03 -2.71 9.74
CA GLY A 119 -7.50 -3.41 10.94
C GLY A 119 -7.76 -4.89 10.68
N ALA A 120 -9.02 -5.32 10.76
CA ALA A 120 -9.43 -6.71 10.52
C ALA A 120 -9.71 -7.03 9.03
N SER A 121 -9.70 -6.03 8.14
CA SER A 121 -9.96 -6.22 6.71
C SER A 121 -8.65 -6.25 5.93
N ALA A 122 -8.38 -7.37 5.25
CA ALA A 122 -7.27 -7.51 4.32
C ALA A 122 -7.79 -7.72 2.89
N ARG A 123 -7.17 -7.03 1.93
CA ARG A 123 -7.49 -7.11 0.51
C ARG A 123 -6.22 -7.21 -0.32
N ALA A 124 -6.28 -8.01 -1.39
CA ALA A 124 -5.23 -8.15 -2.38
C ALA A 124 -5.67 -7.53 -3.71
N LEU A 125 -4.81 -6.74 -4.33
CA LEU A 125 -4.99 -6.21 -5.67
C LEU A 125 -4.49 -7.28 -6.66
N LEU A 126 -5.42 -7.93 -7.34
CA LEU A 126 -5.13 -9.03 -8.25
C LEU A 126 -5.44 -8.62 -9.69
N LYS A 127 -4.54 -9.01 -10.60
CA LYS A 127 -4.68 -8.84 -12.03
C LYS A 127 -4.71 -10.21 -12.71
N SER A 128 -5.80 -10.49 -13.40
CA SER A 128 -5.94 -11.71 -14.21
C SER A 128 -4.89 -11.77 -15.33
N ALA A 129 -4.51 -12.97 -15.72
CA ALA A 129 -3.68 -13.21 -16.89
C ALA A 129 -4.43 -12.77 -18.16
N GLY A 130 -4.04 -11.62 -18.70
CA GLY A 130 -4.63 -11.04 -19.93
C GLY A 130 -5.65 -9.92 -19.71
N ALA A 131 -6.04 -9.63 -18.46
CA ALA A 131 -6.83 -8.43 -18.17
C ALA A 131 -5.92 -7.18 -18.16
N GLU A 132 -6.42 -6.02 -18.61
CA GLU A 132 -5.68 -4.76 -18.43
C GLU A 132 -5.86 -4.18 -17.02
N THR A 133 -7.02 -4.41 -16.41
CA THR A 133 -7.43 -3.84 -15.13
C THR A 133 -7.20 -4.80 -13.96
N ALA A 134 -6.71 -4.26 -12.84
CA ALA A 134 -6.58 -4.99 -11.58
C ALA A 134 -7.66 -4.55 -10.60
N ASN A 135 -8.21 -5.48 -9.83
CA ASN A 135 -9.28 -5.22 -8.86
C ASN A 135 -8.88 -5.69 -7.46
N TRP A 136 -9.48 -5.08 -6.44
CA TRP A 136 -9.27 -5.44 -5.04
C TRP A 136 -10.18 -6.59 -4.64
N TYR A 137 -9.59 -7.66 -4.11
CA TYR A 137 -10.30 -8.84 -3.64
C TYR A 137 -10.02 -9.09 -2.16
N GLY A 138 -11.08 -9.40 -1.42
CA GLY A 138 -11.00 -9.82 -0.01
C GLY A 138 -10.85 -11.33 0.15
N ASN A 139 -10.61 -11.79 1.38
CA ASN A 139 -10.63 -13.23 1.71
C ASN A 139 -11.99 -13.84 1.34
N GLY A 140 -11.96 -14.99 0.65
CA GLY A 140 -13.12 -15.73 0.17
C GLY A 140 -13.64 -15.29 -1.20
N GLU A 141 -13.13 -14.20 -1.79
CA GLU A 141 -13.52 -13.76 -3.13
C GLU A 141 -12.74 -14.52 -4.21
N THR A 142 -13.36 -14.69 -5.38
CA THR A 142 -12.83 -15.52 -6.48
C THR A 142 -12.53 -14.68 -7.72
N ILE A 143 -11.37 -14.92 -8.34
CA ILE A 143 -10.92 -14.35 -9.61
C ILE A 143 -10.42 -15.48 -10.52
N ASP A 144 -10.98 -15.64 -11.72
CA ASP A 144 -10.59 -16.67 -12.70
C ASP A 144 -10.44 -18.09 -12.12
N GLY A 145 -11.34 -18.45 -11.21
CA GLY A 145 -11.34 -19.74 -10.53
C GLY A 145 -10.32 -19.89 -9.40
N TRP A 146 -9.60 -18.82 -9.04
CA TRP A 146 -8.76 -18.72 -7.85
C TRP A 146 -9.51 -18.00 -6.73
N THR A 147 -9.63 -18.62 -5.56
CA THR A 147 -10.22 -18.04 -4.36
C THR A 147 -9.12 -17.50 -3.45
N VAL A 148 -9.27 -16.29 -2.95
CA VAL A 148 -8.32 -15.71 -1.99
C VAL A 148 -8.52 -16.37 -0.63
N ALA A 149 -7.61 -17.27 -0.23
CA ALA A 149 -7.71 -17.96 1.05
C ALA A 149 -7.16 -17.11 2.21
N ASN A 150 -6.04 -16.41 1.99
CA ASN A 150 -5.44 -15.54 2.99
C ASN A 150 -4.65 -14.39 2.36
N VAL A 151 -4.62 -13.25 3.04
CA VAL A 151 -3.82 -12.07 2.65
C VAL A 151 -2.92 -11.70 3.82
N GLU A 152 -1.62 -11.84 3.63
CA GLU A 152 -0.55 -11.46 4.56
C GLU A 152 0.00 -10.08 4.20
N LYS A 153 1.00 -9.58 4.94
CA LYS A 153 1.61 -8.26 4.69
C LYS A 153 2.42 -8.19 3.39
N ASP A 154 2.98 -9.31 2.96
CA ASP A 154 3.95 -9.44 1.86
C ASP A 154 3.57 -10.52 0.86
N ALA A 155 2.47 -11.24 1.08
CA ALA A 155 2.02 -12.33 0.25
C ALA A 155 0.50 -12.49 0.25
N ALA A 156 -0.03 -13.11 -0.79
CA ALA A 156 -1.40 -13.61 -0.83
C ALA A 156 -1.41 -15.11 -1.17
N THR A 157 -2.25 -15.86 -0.47
CA THR A 157 -2.48 -17.29 -0.73
C THR A 157 -3.78 -17.43 -1.49
N LEU A 158 -3.67 -17.97 -2.70
CA LEU A 158 -4.78 -18.23 -3.60
C LEU A 158 -5.01 -19.74 -3.67
N GLU A 159 -6.27 -20.16 -3.72
CA GLU A 159 -6.65 -21.56 -3.83
C GLU A 159 -7.50 -21.82 -5.06
N GLN A 160 -7.18 -22.88 -5.79
CA GLN A 160 -7.95 -23.34 -6.93
C GLN A 160 -8.02 -24.87 -6.90
N GLY A 161 -9.23 -25.42 -6.81
CA GLY A 161 -9.46 -26.87 -6.89
C GLY A 161 -8.67 -27.70 -5.88
N GLY A 162 -8.47 -27.20 -4.65
CA GLY A 162 -7.71 -27.87 -3.59
C GLY A 162 -6.19 -27.71 -3.69
N LYS A 163 -5.69 -26.87 -4.62
CA LYS A 163 -4.28 -26.48 -4.71
C LYS A 163 -4.11 -25.05 -4.22
N SER A 164 -3.16 -24.84 -3.31
CA SER A 164 -2.84 -23.53 -2.75
C SER A 164 -1.56 -22.99 -3.39
N ALA A 165 -1.59 -21.74 -3.87
CA ALA A 165 -0.46 -21.01 -4.42
C ALA A 165 -0.20 -19.74 -3.60
N ARG A 166 0.98 -19.66 -2.99
CA ARG A 166 1.43 -18.46 -2.27
C ARG A 166 2.19 -17.56 -3.24
N ILE A 167 1.69 -16.35 -3.45
CA ILE A 167 2.30 -15.34 -4.33
C ILE A 167 2.85 -14.21 -3.47
N LEU A 168 4.15 -13.93 -3.62
CA LEU A 168 4.81 -12.81 -2.97
C LEU A 168 4.51 -11.51 -3.71
N LEU A 169 4.29 -10.43 -2.96
CA LEU A 169 4.14 -9.09 -3.51
C LEU A 169 5.48 -8.57 -4.04
N TYR A 170 6.57 -8.91 -3.36
CA TYR A 170 7.92 -8.50 -3.73
C TYR A 170 8.79 -9.73 -3.97
N PRO A 171 9.61 -9.74 -5.04
CA PRO A 171 10.62 -10.76 -5.20
C PRO A 171 11.63 -10.68 -4.03
N PRO A 172 12.14 -11.82 -3.53
CA PRO A 172 13.19 -11.81 -2.52
C PRO A 172 14.40 -11.05 -3.07
N ALA A 173 14.98 -10.18 -2.23
CA ALA A 173 16.17 -9.44 -2.62
C ALA A 173 17.29 -10.44 -3.00
N PRO A 174 18.01 -10.22 -4.11
CA PRO A 174 19.18 -11.04 -4.41
C PRO A 174 20.16 -10.85 -3.26
N THR A 175 20.51 -11.95 -2.57
CA THR A 175 21.56 -11.95 -1.56
C THR A 175 22.83 -11.40 -2.21
N ALA A 176 23.33 -10.27 -1.69
CA ALA A 176 24.60 -9.70 -2.11
C ALA A 176 25.72 -10.66 -1.71
N THR A 177 25.98 -11.65 -2.55
CA THR A 177 27.13 -12.55 -2.42
C THR A 177 28.39 -11.76 -2.74
N GLY A 178 29.11 -11.36 -1.68
CA GLY A 178 30.56 -11.20 -1.63
C GLY A 178 31.22 -10.42 -2.76
N GLY A 179 31.19 -9.09 -2.69
CA GLY A 179 32.11 -8.21 -3.42
C GLY A 179 33.02 -7.48 -2.43
N GLY A 180 33.87 -8.21 -1.74
CA GLY A 180 34.66 -7.67 -0.63
C GLY A 180 35.92 -8.46 -0.32
N ASP A 181 36.60 -9.00 -1.33
CA ASP A 181 37.97 -9.50 -1.23
C ASP A 181 38.75 -9.00 -2.46
N GLY A 182 39.70 -8.08 -2.27
CA GLY A 182 40.58 -7.67 -3.37
C GLY A 182 41.35 -6.36 -3.16
N LEU A 183 42.46 -6.47 -2.43
CA LEU A 183 43.66 -5.60 -2.38
C LEU A 183 43.58 -4.26 -1.65
#